data_AF-A0ABD4EIJ2-F1
#
_entry.id   AF-A0ABD4EIJ2-F1
#
_cell.length_a   1.000
_cell.length_b   1.000
_cell.length_c   1.000
_cell.angle_alpha   90.00
_cell.angle_beta   90.00
_cell.angle_gamma   90.00
#
_symmetry.space_group_name_H-M   'P 1'
#
loop_
_entity.id
_entity.type
_entity.pdbx_description
1 polymer ?
#
loop_
_entity_poly.entity_id
_entity_poly.type
_entity_poly.pdbx_seq_one_letter_code
_entity_poly.pdbx_strand_id
1 'polypeptide(L)' 'MEHNQIIPTKQAPELKLKGDGDLKGSSVGSKDLEFNFVRNQEENIYFSDSIDYKPTEHS' A
#
# COMPACT_ATOMS: atom_id res chain seq x y z
N MET A 1 2.94 -1.30 -18.67
CA MET A 1 2.75 -2.74 -18.89
C MET A 1 1.80 -3.22 -17.80
N GLU A 2 0.61 -3.71 -18.13
CA GLU A 2 -0.27 -4.31 -17.13
C GLU A 2 0.33 -5.65 -16.67
N HIS A 3 0.79 -5.70 -15.43
CA HIS A 3 1.24 -6.94 -14.79
C HIS A 3 0.01 -7.63 -14.18
N ASN A 4 -0.62 -8.55 -14.91
CA ASN A 4 -1.66 -9.39 -14.35
C ASN A 4 -0.99 -10.49 -13.50
N GLN A 5 -0.79 -10.22 -12.20
CA GLN A 5 -0.17 -11.18 -11.29
C GLN A 5 -1.13 -12.34 -10.98
N ILE A 6 -0.64 -13.57 -11.10
CA ILE A 6 -1.35 -14.74 -10.58
C ILE A 6 -1.20 -14.75 -9.07
N ILE A 7 -2.28 -14.51 -8.35
CA ILE A 7 -2.33 -14.53 -6.88
C ILE A 7 -2.67 -15.97 -6.45
N PRO A 8 -1.75 -16.71 -5.78
CA PRO A 8 -1.90 -18.14 -5.54
C PRO A 8 -2.81 -18.46 -4.34
N THR A 9 -3.91 -17.75 -4.20
CA THR A 9 -4.91 -17.98 -3.14
C THR A 9 -6.30 -17.61 -3.63
N LYS A 10 -7.31 -18.29 -3.08
CA LYS A 10 -8.73 -18.01 -3.32
C LYS A 10 -9.36 -17.14 -2.23
N GLN A 11 -8.60 -16.81 -1.19
CA GLN A 11 -9.09 -15.98 -0.08
C GLN A 11 -9.32 -14.55 -0.57
N ALA A 12 -10.38 -13.90 -0.13
CA ALA A 12 -10.61 -12.49 -0.42
C ALA A 12 -9.64 -11.62 0.40
N PRO A 13 -9.08 -10.55 -0.16
CA PRO A 13 -8.15 -9.71 0.58
C PRO A 13 -8.87 -8.75 1.54
N GLU A 14 -8.20 -8.43 2.64
CA GLU A 14 -8.49 -7.25 3.45
C GLU A 14 -7.82 -6.02 2.83
N LEU A 15 -8.58 -4.94 2.62
CA LEU A 15 -8.03 -3.65 2.23
C LEU A 15 -7.58 -2.85 3.46
N LYS A 16 -6.29 -2.50 3.55
CA LYS A 16 -5.75 -1.61 4.58
C LYS A 16 -5.27 -0.31 3.96
N LEU A 17 -5.85 0.79 4.43
CA LEU A 17 -5.41 2.15 4.11
C LEU A 17 -4.55 2.63 5.26
N LYS A 18 -3.30 3.02 4.97
CA LYS A 18 -2.39 3.63 5.93
C LYS A 18 -2.03 5.01 5.39
N GLY A 19 -1.94 5.98 6.28
CA GLY A 19 -1.49 7.32 5.93
C GLY A 19 -0.81 7.95 7.12
N ASP A 20 0.23 8.72 6.85
CA ASP A 20 0.91 9.55 7.84
C ASP A 20 0.67 11.04 7.56
N GLY A 21 1.14 11.90 8.48
CA GLY A 21 0.94 13.34 8.42
C GLY A 21 -0.29 13.85 9.17
N ASP A 22 -0.59 15.14 9.03
CA ASP A 22 -1.76 15.76 9.65
C ASP A 22 -3.05 15.30 8.94
N LEU A 23 -4.00 14.79 9.73
CA LEU A 23 -5.33 14.37 9.29
C LEU A 23 -6.09 15.48 8.55
N LYS A 24 -5.76 16.75 8.82
CA LYS A 24 -6.36 17.91 8.13
C LYS A 24 -5.81 18.18 6.73
N GLY A 25 -4.82 17.40 6.29
CA GLY A 25 -4.22 17.52 4.96
C GLY A 25 -2.95 18.37 5.01
N SER A 26 -1.86 17.77 5.46
CA SER A 26 -0.52 18.24 5.08
C SER A 26 -0.28 17.91 3.60
N SER A 27 0.33 18.83 2.83
CA SER A 27 0.79 18.48 1.48
C SER A 27 1.87 17.40 1.51
N VAL A 28 2.62 17.27 2.60
CA VAL A 28 3.66 16.23 2.79
C VAL A 28 3.10 15.06 3.57
N GLY A 29 3.27 13.83 3.06
CA GLY A 29 2.89 12.58 3.71
C GLY A 29 2.76 11.42 2.70
N SER A 30 2.75 10.18 3.20
CA SER A 30 2.48 8.98 2.41
C SER A 30 1.01 8.58 2.49
N LYS A 31 0.53 8.00 1.40
CA LYS A 31 -0.69 7.21 1.38
C LYS A 31 -0.34 5.82 0.89
N ASP A 32 -0.45 4.84 1.77
CA ASP A 32 -0.17 3.46 1.46
C ASP A 32 -1.47 2.65 1.41
N LEU A 33 -1.55 1.79 0.40
CA LEU A 33 -2.63 0.87 0.14
C LEU A 33 -2.10 -0.55 0.24
N GLU A 34 -2.73 -1.42 1.02
CA GLU A 34 -2.33 -2.82 1.13
C GLU A 34 -3.54 -3.74 0.98
N PHE A 35 -3.49 -4.67 0.02
CA PHE A 35 -4.40 -5.80 -0.08
C PHE A 35 -3.74 -7.01 0.60
N ASN A 36 -4.28 -7.46 1.72
CA ASN A 36 -3.75 -8.61 2.45
C ASN A 36 -4.64 -9.84 2.23
N PHE A 37 -4.11 -10.87 1.59
CA PHE A 37 -4.83 -12.12 1.37
C PHE A 37 -4.59 -13.12 2.48
N VAL A 38 -3.33 -13.28 2.89
CA VAL A 38 -2.91 -14.16 3.99
C VAL A 38 -1.80 -13.44 4.76
N ARG A 39 -1.92 -13.38 6.09
CA ARG A 39 -0.87 -12.82 6.95
C ARG A 39 -0.79 -13.62 8.26
N ASN A 40 0.17 -14.53 8.33
CA ASN A 40 0.49 -15.33 9.51
C ASN A 40 2.00 -15.63 9.58
N GLN A 41 2.43 -16.46 10.53
CA GLN A 41 3.85 -16.77 10.73
C GLN A 41 4.45 -17.66 9.62
N GLU A 42 3.63 -18.42 8.91
CA GLU A 42 4.05 -19.41 7.90
C GLU A 42 3.96 -18.87 6.48
N GLU A 43 2.95 -18.05 6.19
CA GLU A 43 2.63 -17.52 4.86
C GLU A 43 2.19 -16.06 4.91
N ASN A 44 2.69 -15.28 3.96
CA ASN A 44 2.35 -13.87 3.79
C ASN A 44 2.13 -13.57 2.30
N ILE A 45 0.87 -13.39 1.90
CA ILE A 45 0.46 -13.03 0.55
C ILE A 45 -0.23 -11.66 0.64
N TYR A 46 0.44 -10.63 0.12
CA TYR A 46 -0.08 -9.28 0.10
C TYR A 46 0.43 -8.51 -1.13
N PHE A 47 -0.31 -7.48 -1.51
CA PHE A 47 0.11 -6.47 -2.47
C PHE A 47 0.09 -5.11 -1.78
N SER A 48 1.14 -4.32 -1.98
CA SER A 48 1.24 -2.96 -1.44
C SER A 48 1.53 -1.98 -2.56
N ASP A 49 0.85 -0.84 -2.51
CA ASP A 49 1.09 0.31 -3.37
C ASP A 49 1.16 1.57 -2.53
N SER A 50 1.88 2.58 -3.01
CA SER A 50 2.03 3.84 -2.28
C SER A 50 2.11 5.03 -3.20
N ILE A 51 1.56 6.15 -2.72
CA ILE A 51 1.72 7.46 -3.32
C ILE A 51 2.40 8.34 -2.27
N ASP A 52 3.61 8.79 -2.58
CA ASP A 52 4.43 9.62 -1.71
C ASP A 52 4.57 11.01 -2.34
N TYR A 53 3.94 12.02 -1.73
CA TYR A 53 4.06 13.39 -2.19
C TYR A 53 5.14 14.12 -1.40
N LYS A 54 6.24 14.43 -2.10
CA LYS A 54 7.37 15.16 -1.57
C LYS A 54 7.66 16.40 -2.41
N PRO A 55 8.03 17.54 -1.79
CA PRO A 55 8.55 18.68 -2.52
C PRO A 55 9.78 18.27 -3.33
N THR A 56 9.97 18.88 -4.50
CA THR A 56 11.22 18.74 -5.24
C THR A 56 12.32 19.47 -4.48
N GLU A 57 13.47 18.82 -4.27
CA GLU A 57 14.62 19.49 -3.70
C GLU A 57 15.11 20.60 -4.65
N HIS A 58 15.28 21.82 -4.14
CA HIS A 58 15.96 22.88 -4.86
C HIS A 58 17.46 22.77 -4.60
N SER A 59 18.23 22.53 -5.68
CA SER A 59 19.70 22.46 -5.72
C SER A 59 20.36 23.82 -5.58
#